data_AF-A0A6M0IP51-F1
#
_entry.id   AF-A0A6M0IP51-F1
#
_cell.length_a   1.000
_cell.length_b   1.000
_cell.length_c   1.000
_cell.angle_alpha   90.00
_cell.angle_beta   90.00
_cell.angle_gamma   90.00
#
_symmetry.space_group_name_H-M   'P 1'
#
loop_
_entity.id
_entity.type
_entity.pdbx_description
1 polymer ?
#
loop_
_entity_poly.entity_id
_entity_poly.type
_entity_poly.pdbx_seq_one_letter_code
_entity_poly.pdbx_strand_id
1 'polypeptide(L)'
;MYKYLTGFALFVSSMASAQVKDWQTGVIMDNMLFPSYILAHAGWDDNEDDTLQVDGQPFYLINQDGTSQIAVELDLDRRADIKIELLPSEINTYSVYQGKLEKGSYGVYPKINYKYDFMRSRTQPGPVNLVFVLSVNGQKVGQKTQTISLRSVSECPFYVADEENEQEEDLGYMFAAYVNEDDPRIDEFLKEALKTGIVSSFAGYQGTEAEVISQVAAIWAAMGHRGIRYSSITNTSSSSQSVLSQRVRSLNDVLKNSQANCVDGSVFLCSVLKAIDLHTFLVKVPGHCYMGLYLDDKKTKPYYIETTAIGDAGLASLKAGSEQARKQAMTSLREAGAVAKKDYLAHAKEFNKDDSEYIRIDIDEAREIVKPIGH
;
A
#
# COMPACT_ATOMS: atom_id res chain seq x y z
N MET A 1 -8.46 -8.88 11.14
CA MET A 1 -8.33 -10.35 11.23
C MET A 1 -7.35 -10.77 10.12
N TYR A 2 -6.08 -10.40 10.29
CA TYR A 2 -5.03 -10.66 9.31
C TYR A 2 -4.28 -11.91 9.77
N LYS A 3 -4.30 -12.97 8.96
CA LYS A 3 -3.63 -14.23 9.28
C LYS A 3 -2.23 -14.19 8.68
N TYR A 4 -1.27 -14.04 9.58
CA TYR A 4 0.13 -14.47 9.59
C TYR A 4 0.80 -14.71 8.24
N LEU A 5 1.82 -13.89 7.96
CA LEU A 5 2.90 -14.21 7.05
C LEU A 5 3.98 -14.96 7.85
N THR A 6 3.89 -16.28 7.91
CA THR A 6 4.94 -17.14 8.50
C THR A 6 5.71 -17.92 7.46
N GLY A 7 6.01 -17.28 6.34
CA GLY A 7 6.91 -17.84 5.32
C GLY A 7 8.36 -17.72 5.75
N PHE A 8 8.78 -18.55 6.69
CA PHE A 8 10.20 -18.75 6.99
C PHE A 8 10.53 -20.23 7.04
N ALA A 9 11.40 -20.63 6.13
CA ALA A 9 11.94 -21.98 6.07
C ALA A 9 12.71 -22.30 7.36
N LEU A 10 12.15 -23.20 8.16
CA LEU A 10 12.81 -23.82 9.30
C LEU A 10 13.90 -24.78 8.80
N PHE A 11 15.17 -24.43 9.01
CA PHE A 11 16.29 -25.32 8.72
C PHE A 11 17.22 -25.53 9.91
N VAL A 12 17.76 -26.76 9.96
CA VAL A 12 18.44 -27.38 11.09
C VAL A 12 19.91 -26.94 11.22
N SER A 13 20.19 -26.32 12.37
CA SER A 13 21.38 -26.29 13.23
C SER A 13 22.78 -26.00 12.63
N SER A 14 23.42 -24.97 13.17
CA SER A 14 24.85 -25.03 13.52
C SER A 14 25.10 -24.47 14.94
N MET A 15 25.92 -25.18 15.72
CA MET A 15 26.05 -25.02 17.18
C MET A 15 26.33 -23.58 17.65
N ALA A 16 25.42 -23.02 18.45
CA ALA A 16 25.67 -21.85 19.31
C ALA A 16 25.67 -22.24 20.80
N SER A 17 26.14 -21.30 21.65
CA SER A 17 26.51 -21.48 23.07
C SER A 17 25.52 -22.29 23.93
N ALA A 18 25.96 -22.78 25.09
CA ALA A 18 25.20 -23.65 26.00
C ALA A 18 23.82 -23.13 26.50
N GLN A 19 23.30 -22.01 26.01
CA GLN A 19 21.98 -21.44 26.32
C GLN A 19 21.10 -21.13 25.08
N VAL A 20 21.70 -21.00 23.89
CA VAL A 20 20.99 -20.77 22.62
C VAL A 20 21.48 -21.81 21.64
N LYS A 21 20.60 -22.72 21.21
CA LYS A 21 20.99 -23.82 20.31
C LYS A 21 21.37 -23.31 18.92
N ASP A 22 20.53 -22.42 18.40
CA ASP A 22 20.69 -21.70 17.13
C ASP A 22 19.88 -20.39 17.19
N TRP A 23 20.21 -19.44 16.31
CA TRP A 23 19.41 -18.23 16.08
C TRP A 23 19.59 -17.74 14.65
N GLN A 24 18.57 -17.16 14.03
CA GLN A 24 18.62 -16.64 12.67
C GLN A 24 17.84 -15.34 12.52
N THR A 25 17.99 -14.69 11.38
CA THR A 25 17.34 -13.41 11.05
C THR A 25 16.48 -13.61 9.83
N GLY A 26 15.23 -13.19 9.88
CA GLY A 26 14.26 -13.31 8.80
C GLY A 26 13.74 -11.95 8.36
N VAL A 27 13.52 -11.80 7.06
CA VAL A 27 12.69 -10.72 6.49
C VAL A 27 11.60 -11.34 5.64
N ILE A 28 10.33 -11.07 5.98
CA ILE A 28 9.17 -11.66 5.28
C ILE A 28 9.10 -11.10 3.86
N MET A 29 8.13 -11.56 3.06
CA MET A 29 7.96 -11.11 1.67
C MET A 29 9.23 -11.36 0.84
N ASP A 30 9.77 -12.59 0.90
CA ASP A 30 10.91 -13.04 0.09
C ASP A 30 12.18 -12.18 0.27
N ASN A 31 12.48 -11.82 1.53
CA ASN A 31 13.62 -10.98 1.87
C ASN A 31 13.60 -9.60 1.16
N MET A 32 12.40 -9.15 0.79
CA MET A 32 12.11 -7.83 0.23
C MET A 32 11.42 -6.97 1.27
N LEU A 33 11.91 -5.74 1.42
CA LEU A 33 11.32 -4.77 2.33
C LEU A 33 10.62 -3.69 1.51
N PHE A 34 9.31 -3.52 1.71
CA PHE A 34 8.49 -2.54 0.98
C PHE A 34 8.33 -1.25 1.79
N PRO A 35 8.91 -0.12 1.35
CA PRO A 35 8.70 1.16 2.01
C PRO A 35 7.24 1.59 2.07
N SER A 36 6.48 1.29 1.01
CA SER A 36 5.04 1.54 0.93
C SER A 36 4.27 0.85 2.06
N TYR A 37 4.53 -0.44 2.30
CA TYR A 37 3.92 -1.21 3.38
C TYR A 37 4.28 -0.67 4.76
N ILE A 38 5.56 -0.32 4.99
CA ILE A 38 6.01 0.24 6.28
C ILE A 38 5.40 1.61 6.54
N LEU A 39 5.36 2.48 5.53
CA LEU A 39 4.82 3.83 5.66
C LEU A 39 3.30 3.80 5.86
N ALA A 40 2.59 2.93 5.14
CA ALA A 40 1.14 2.80 5.22
C ALA A 40 0.68 2.42 6.64
N HIS A 41 1.43 1.56 7.32
CA HIS A 41 1.10 1.14 8.68
C HIS A 41 1.91 1.88 9.76
N ALA A 42 2.61 2.98 9.40
CA ALA A 42 3.43 3.69 10.37
C ALA A 42 2.59 4.26 11.53
N GLY A 43 3.00 3.99 12.77
CA GLY A 43 2.28 4.42 13.97
C GLY A 43 1.04 3.60 14.28
N TRP A 44 0.94 2.40 13.69
CA TRP A 44 0.11 1.33 14.19
C TRP A 44 0.79 0.69 15.40
N ASP A 45 0.02 0.36 16.42
CA ASP A 45 0.54 -0.27 17.64
C ASP A 45 -0.48 -1.32 18.09
N ASP A 46 -0.50 -2.43 17.36
CA ASP A 46 -1.28 -3.62 17.67
C ASP A 46 -0.30 -4.78 17.88
N ASN A 47 0.59 -4.59 18.86
CA ASN A 47 1.58 -5.60 19.24
C ASN A 47 0.85 -6.74 19.92
N GLU A 48 0.78 -7.89 19.26
CA GLU A 48 0.25 -9.11 19.84
C GLU A 48 1.38 -10.15 19.97
N ASP A 49 1.46 -10.76 21.15
CA ASP A 49 2.22 -11.99 21.33
C ASP A 49 1.30 -13.15 20.96
N ASP A 50 1.80 -14.09 20.16
CA ASP A 50 0.99 -15.22 19.69
C ASP A 50 1.77 -16.55 19.75
N THR A 51 1.07 -17.66 19.55
CA THR A 51 1.65 -19.00 19.56
C THR A 51 1.14 -19.82 18.38
N LEU A 52 2.06 -20.15 17.46
CA LEU A 52 1.81 -21.07 16.36
C LEU A 52 2.12 -22.52 16.76
N GLN A 53 1.56 -23.45 16.00
CA GLN A 53 1.91 -24.87 16.08
C GLN A 53 2.73 -25.24 14.86
N VAL A 54 4.01 -25.58 15.07
CA VAL A 54 4.93 -26.01 14.02
C VAL A 54 5.42 -27.41 14.37
N ASP A 55 5.16 -28.39 13.50
CA ASP A 55 5.47 -29.80 13.72
C ASP A 55 4.96 -30.34 15.08
N GLY A 56 3.82 -29.82 15.53
CA GLY A 56 3.20 -30.16 16.82
C GLY A 56 3.94 -29.62 18.05
N GLN A 57 4.85 -28.65 17.88
CA GLN A 57 5.50 -27.91 18.96
C GLN A 57 5.07 -26.43 18.93
N PRO A 58 4.97 -25.76 20.09
CA PRO A 58 4.65 -24.34 20.14
C PRO A 58 5.82 -23.48 19.62
N PHE A 59 5.51 -22.54 18.73
CA PHE A 59 6.42 -21.49 18.27
C PHE A 59 5.83 -20.13 18.67
N TYR A 60 6.55 -19.38 19.50
CA TYR A 60 6.04 -18.14 20.10
C TYR A 60 6.44 -16.92 19.28
N LEU A 61 5.48 -16.11 18.86
CA LEU A 61 5.70 -14.84 18.18
C LEU A 61 5.68 -13.73 19.21
N ILE A 62 6.71 -12.90 19.24
CA ILE A 62 6.86 -11.82 20.23
C ILE A 62 6.87 -10.47 19.52
N ASN A 63 6.02 -9.56 19.97
CA ASN A 63 5.81 -8.23 19.39
C ASN A 63 5.56 -8.25 17.87
N GLN A 64 4.86 -9.27 17.37
CA GLN A 64 4.45 -9.22 15.97
C GLN A 64 3.29 -8.23 15.89
N ASP A 65 3.54 -7.07 15.27
CA ASP A 65 2.46 -6.23 14.78
C ASP A 65 2.19 -6.52 13.30
N GLY A 66 1.03 -6.12 12.80
CA GLY A 66 0.65 -6.27 11.38
C GLY A 66 1.56 -5.53 10.38
N THR A 67 2.68 -4.95 10.83
CA THR A 67 3.63 -4.18 10.01
C THR A 67 5.03 -4.81 10.00
N SER A 68 5.24 -5.79 10.88
CA SER A 68 6.54 -6.33 11.26
C SER A 68 7.09 -7.24 10.18
N GLN A 69 7.96 -6.68 9.33
CA GLN A 69 8.61 -7.43 8.27
C GLN A 69 9.92 -8.13 8.68
N ILE A 70 10.44 -7.85 9.88
CA ILE A 70 11.78 -8.28 10.29
C ILE A 70 11.68 -9.05 11.60
N ALA A 71 12.21 -10.27 11.61
CA ALA A 71 12.19 -11.17 12.76
C ALA A 71 13.61 -11.66 13.10
N VAL A 72 13.80 -12.01 14.37
CA VAL A 72 14.92 -12.79 14.86
C VAL A 72 14.38 -14.05 15.50
N GLU A 73 14.72 -15.19 14.92
CA GLU A 73 14.32 -16.48 15.44
C GLU A 73 15.41 -17.04 16.35
N LEU A 74 15.00 -17.68 17.45
CA LEU A 74 15.95 -18.28 18.37
C LEU A 74 15.33 -19.43 19.18
N ASP A 75 16.17 -20.41 19.49
CA ASP A 75 15.82 -21.56 20.33
C ASP A 75 16.51 -21.48 21.70
N LEU A 76 15.70 -21.42 22.76
CA LEU A 76 16.17 -21.38 24.14
C LEU A 76 16.06 -22.75 24.81
N ASP A 77 17.15 -23.20 25.43
CA ASP A 77 17.17 -24.44 26.20
C ASP A 77 16.64 -24.27 27.64
N ARG A 78 16.60 -23.02 28.12
CA ARG A 78 16.16 -22.59 29.45
C ARG A 78 15.75 -21.12 29.40
N ARG A 79 15.07 -20.66 30.46
CA ARG A 79 14.74 -19.24 30.66
C ARG A 79 15.97 -18.34 30.60
N ALA A 80 15.91 -17.23 29.86
CA ALA A 80 17.02 -16.30 29.72
C ALA A 80 16.58 -14.84 29.46
N ASP A 81 17.44 -13.89 29.81
CA ASP A 81 17.29 -12.48 29.44
C ASP A 81 17.87 -12.27 28.04
N ILE A 82 17.03 -11.85 27.09
CA ILE A 82 17.37 -11.70 25.67
C ILE A 82 17.48 -10.22 25.33
N LYS A 83 18.54 -9.86 24.60
CA LYS A 83 18.70 -8.54 23.98
C LYS A 83 19.03 -8.74 22.50
N ILE A 84 18.19 -8.20 21.64
CA ILE A 84 18.38 -8.16 20.19
C ILE A 84 18.60 -6.71 19.78
N GLU A 85 19.75 -6.42 19.18
CA GLU A 85 20.09 -5.09 18.68
C GLU A 85 20.11 -5.11 17.16
N LEU A 86 19.39 -4.18 16.53
CA LEU A 86 19.57 -3.85 15.13
C LEU A 86 20.42 -2.58 15.06
N LEU A 87 21.64 -2.72 14.57
CA LEU A 87 22.56 -1.60 14.43
C LEU A 87 22.05 -0.60 13.38
N PRO A 88 22.46 0.68 13.46
CA PRO A 88 22.08 1.67 12.46
C PRO A 88 22.44 1.23 11.03
N SER A 89 21.53 1.46 10.09
CA SER A 89 21.72 1.19 8.65
C SER A 89 21.23 2.39 7.82
N GLU A 90 21.12 2.22 6.50
CA GLU A 90 20.45 3.20 5.62
C GLU A 90 18.99 3.45 6.05
N ILE A 91 18.27 2.41 6.48
CA ILE A 91 16.81 2.47 6.70
C ILE A 91 16.40 2.69 8.16
N ASN A 92 17.29 2.49 9.13
CA ASN A 92 16.97 2.57 10.55
C ASN A 92 18.04 3.27 11.38
N THR A 93 17.63 3.83 12.52
CA THR A 93 18.54 4.14 13.63
C THR A 93 18.68 2.92 14.53
N TYR A 94 19.56 3.00 15.53
CA TYR A 94 19.71 1.93 16.53
C TYR A 94 18.34 1.54 17.10
N SER A 95 18.04 0.24 17.04
CA SER A 95 16.79 -0.36 17.53
C SER A 95 17.14 -1.54 18.42
N VAL A 96 16.34 -1.76 19.46
CA VAL A 96 16.63 -2.79 20.45
C VAL A 96 15.34 -3.41 20.97
N TYR A 97 15.33 -4.73 21.05
CA TYR A 97 14.39 -5.49 21.85
C TYR A 97 15.10 -6.02 23.10
N GLN A 98 14.43 -5.96 24.25
CA GLN A 98 14.86 -6.57 25.49
C GLN A 98 13.67 -7.26 26.15
N GLY A 99 13.84 -8.53 26.51
CA GLY A 99 12.79 -9.29 27.16
C GLY A 99 13.32 -10.53 27.84
N LYS A 100 12.53 -11.05 28.79
CA LYS A 100 12.84 -12.31 29.48
C LYS A 100 11.97 -13.41 28.92
N LEU A 101 12.59 -14.37 28.25
CA LEU A 101 11.89 -15.46 27.57
C LEU A 101 12.07 -16.77 28.33
N GLU A 102 11.06 -17.62 28.33
CA GLU A 102 11.13 -18.97 28.90
C GLU A 102 11.86 -19.93 27.94
N LYS A 103 11.94 -21.21 28.31
CA LYS A 103 12.41 -22.24 27.38
C LYS A 103 11.40 -22.38 26.24
N GLY A 104 11.84 -22.31 24.98
CA GLY A 104 10.99 -22.45 23.80
C GLY A 104 11.66 -21.98 22.52
N SER A 105 10.91 -22.05 21.43
CA SER A 105 11.28 -21.54 20.11
C SER A 105 10.50 -20.25 19.84
N TYR A 106 11.20 -19.21 19.41
CA TYR A 106 10.65 -17.86 19.32
C TYR A 106 10.92 -17.23 17.96
N GLY A 107 9.96 -16.48 17.43
CA GLY A 107 10.14 -15.44 16.43
C GLY A 107 9.94 -14.07 17.07
N VAL A 108 11.02 -13.33 17.28
CA VAL A 108 10.96 -12.00 17.92
C VAL A 108 10.99 -10.92 16.87
N TYR A 109 9.98 -10.06 16.84
CA TYR A 109 9.87 -8.93 15.92
C TYR A 109 10.27 -7.64 16.65
N PRO A 110 11.52 -7.18 16.54
CA PRO A 110 11.94 -5.96 17.23
C PRO A 110 11.25 -4.74 16.63
N LYS A 111 10.72 -3.84 17.46
CA LYS A 111 10.23 -2.52 17.01
C LYS A 111 11.38 -1.72 16.39
N ILE A 112 11.28 -1.43 15.10
CA ILE A 112 12.35 -0.78 14.34
C ILE A 112 12.14 0.73 14.30
N ASN A 113 13.18 1.47 14.66
CA ASN A 113 13.25 2.92 14.52
C ASN A 113 13.60 3.27 13.06
N TYR A 114 12.61 3.19 12.17
CA TYR A 114 12.78 3.48 10.75
C TYR A 114 13.06 4.97 10.47
N LYS A 115 13.91 5.23 9.47
CA LYS A 115 14.16 6.56 8.90
C LYS A 115 13.12 6.85 7.82
N TYR A 116 11.90 7.25 8.20
CA TYR A 116 10.78 7.38 7.28
C TYR A 116 11.03 8.32 6.08
N ASP A 117 11.80 9.40 6.26
CA ASP A 117 12.13 10.30 5.15
C ASP A 117 13.02 9.63 4.10
N PHE A 118 13.95 8.79 4.53
CA PHE A 118 14.76 7.97 3.62
C PHE A 118 13.86 6.99 2.86
N MET A 119 12.93 6.31 3.56
CA MET A 119 11.99 5.36 2.98
C MET A 119 11.11 6.03 1.90
N ARG A 120 10.59 7.24 2.15
CA ARG A 120 9.82 8.03 1.17
C ARG A 120 10.65 8.45 -0.04
N SER A 121 11.95 8.72 0.16
CA SER A 121 12.84 9.16 -0.92
C SER A 121 13.29 8.02 -1.85
N ARG A 122 13.08 6.76 -1.47
CA ARG A 122 13.60 5.59 -2.20
C ARG A 122 12.77 5.28 -3.44
N THR A 123 13.17 5.79 -4.60
CA THR A 123 12.43 5.59 -5.87
C THR A 123 12.93 4.42 -6.72
N GLN A 124 14.08 3.83 -6.37
CA GLN A 124 14.66 2.67 -7.05
C GLN A 124 14.95 1.54 -6.06
N PRO A 125 14.72 0.28 -6.44
CA PRO A 125 15.09 -0.85 -5.59
C PRO A 125 16.60 -0.98 -5.46
N GLY A 126 17.07 -1.53 -4.34
CA GLY A 126 18.49 -1.90 -4.19
C GLY A 126 18.79 -2.57 -2.86
N PRO A 127 20.01 -3.12 -2.70
CA PRO A 127 20.37 -3.89 -1.53
C PRO A 127 20.56 -3.00 -0.30
N VAL A 128 20.18 -3.50 0.88
CA VAL A 128 20.51 -2.90 2.19
C VAL A 128 21.01 -4.00 3.13
N ASN A 129 22.06 -3.71 3.90
CA ASN A 129 22.57 -4.63 4.92
C ASN A 129 22.00 -4.27 6.29
N LEU A 130 21.41 -5.26 6.96
CA LEU A 130 20.93 -5.19 8.33
C LEU A 130 21.86 -6.00 9.23
N VAL A 131 22.32 -5.41 10.33
CA VAL A 131 23.25 -6.06 11.25
C VAL A 131 22.59 -6.28 12.60
N PHE A 132 22.39 -7.54 12.95
CA PHE A 132 21.76 -7.96 14.19
C PHE A 132 22.80 -8.45 15.17
N VAL A 133 22.66 -8.07 16.43
CA VAL A 133 23.48 -8.57 17.55
C VAL A 133 22.57 -9.21 18.57
N LEU A 134 22.82 -10.48 18.87
CA LEU A 134 22.12 -11.22 19.93
C LEU A 134 23.01 -11.26 21.17
N SER A 135 22.46 -10.84 22.30
CA SER A 135 23.05 -11.05 23.62
C SER A 135 22.08 -11.81 24.53
N VAL A 136 22.62 -12.74 25.31
CA VAL A 136 21.87 -13.58 26.25
C VAL A 136 22.49 -13.48 27.63
N ASN A 137 21.67 -13.17 28.63
CA ASN A 137 22.09 -12.92 30.01
C ASN A 137 23.25 -11.91 30.10
N GLY A 138 23.18 -10.86 29.27
CA GLY A 138 24.19 -9.80 29.20
C GLY A 138 25.47 -10.15 28.43
N GLN A 139 25.61 -11.36 27.90
CA GLN A 139 26.77 -11.77 27.10
C GLN A 139 26.44 -11.81 25.60
N LYS A 140 27.28 -11.20 24.77
CA LYS A 140 27.13 -11.25 23.30
C LYS A 140 27.31 -12.68 22.82
N VAL A 141 26.26 -13.25 22.24
CA VAL A 141 26.26 -14.59 21.63
C VAL A 141 26.81 -14.54 20.21
N GLY A 142 26.43 -13.51 19.44
CA GLY A 142 26.88 -13.41 18.06
C GLY A 142 26.39 -12.16 17.35
N GLN A 143 26.73 -12.09 16.07
CA GLN A 143 26.29 -11.06 15.15
C GLN A 143 26.02 -11.69 13.78
N LYS A 144 24.91 -11.34 13.15
CA LYS A 144 24.55 -11.77 11.79
C LYS A 144 24.24 -10.55 10.94
N THR A 145 24.62 -10.63 9.67
CA THR A 145 24.30 -9.62 8.66
C THR A 145 23.34 -10.23 7.66
N GLN A 146 22.19 -9.60 7.45
CA GLN A 146 21.21 -9.96 6.43
C GLN A 146 21.24 -8.91 5.32
N THR A 147 21.48 -9.31 4.08
CA THR A 147 21.31 -8.43 2.91
C THR A 147 19.89 -8.60 2.40
N ILE A 148 19.12 -7.51 2.35
CA ILE A 148 17.72 -7.48 1.88
C ILE A 148 17.58 -6.66 0.59
N SER A 149 16.49 -6.86 -0.13
CA SER A 149 16.08 -5.99 -1.23
C SER A 149 15.16 -4.89 -0.71
N LEU A 150 15.65 -3.65 -0.57
CA LEU A 150 14.78 -2.51 -0.31
C LEU A 150 14.10 -2.08 -1.61
N ARG A 151 12.77 -2.16 -1.65
CA ARG A 151 11.96 -1.83 -2.84
C ARG A 151 11.80 -0.33 -3.03
N SER A 152 11.28 0.07 -4.18
CA SER A 152 10.85 1.46 -4.39
C SER A 152 9.62 1.77 -3.54
N VAL A 153 9.48 3.00 -3.04
CA VAL A 153 8.25 3.49 -2.41
C VAL A 153 7.05 3.45 -3.36
N SER A 154 7.31 3.50 -4.66
CA SER A 154 6.29 3.36 -5.70
C SER A 154 5.91 1.90 -5.95
N GLU A 155 6.52 0.90 -5.31
CA GLU A 155 6.09 -0.49 -5.43
C GLU A 155 5.09 -0.83 -4.32
N CYS A 156 3.85 -1.08 -4.72
CA CYS A 156 2.77 -1.51 -3.84
C CYS A 156 2.73 -3.05 -3.82
N PRO A 157 3.04 -3.71 -2.70
CA PRO A 157 2.70 -5.12 -2.54
C PRO A 157 1.18 -5.23 -2.48
N PHE A 158 0.59 -6.15 -3.23
CA PHE A 158 -0.87 -6.33 -3.26
C PHE A 158 -1.29 -7.78 -3.03
N TYR A 159 -0.37 -8.72 -3.01
CA TYR A 159 -0.64 -10.11 -2.66
C TYR A 159 0.65 -10.80 -2.24
N VAL A 160 0.55 -11.66 -1.23
CA VAL A 160 1.66 -12.48 -0.76
C VAL A 160 1.20 -13.93 -0.65
N ALA A 161 2.00 -14.85 -1.17
CA ALA A 161 1.81 -16.28 -1.03
C ALA A 161 3.02 -16.88 -0.33
N ASP A 162 2.75 -17.66 0.69
CA ASP A 162 3.69 -18.54 1.34
C ASP A 162 3.37 -19.98 0.92
N GLU A 163 4.06 -20.43 -0.13
CA GLU A 163 3.88 -21.76 -0.70
C GLU A 163 4.22 -22.88 0.30
N GLU A 164 5.11 -22.64 1.28
CA GLU A 164 5.53 -23.65 2.24
C GLU A 164 4.42 -23.96 3.27
N ASN A 165 3.66 -22.94 3.67
CA ASN A 165 2.59 -23.08 4.67
C ASN A 165 1.18 -23.04 4.08
N GLU A 166 1.03 -23.04 2.76
CA GLU A 166 -0.25 -22.89 2.04
C GLU A 166 -1.04 -21.66 2.53
N GLN A 167 -0.31 -20.57 2.85
CA GLN A 167 -0.89 -19.33 3.32
C GLN A 167 -0.84 -18.28 2.22
N GLU A 168 -1.94 -17.56 2.05
CA GLU A 168 -2.05 -16.47 1.10
C GLU A 168 -2.65 -15.26 1.83
N GLU A 169 -2.09 -14.09 1.57
CA GLU A 169 -2.59 -12.84 2.11
C GLU A 169 -2.88 -11.85 0.97
N ASP A 170 -4.14 -11.42 0.90
CA ASP A 170 -4.54 -10.32 0.04
C ASP A 170 -4.13 -8.98 0.67
N LEU A 171 -3.22 -8.28 0.00
CA LEU A 171 -2.77 -6.94 0.36
C LEU A 171 -3.36 -5.87 -0.54
N GLY A 172 -4.41 -6.16 -1.31
CA GLY A 172 -5.00 -5.22 -2.27
C GLY A 172 -5.41 -3.89 -1.64
N TYR A 173 -5.78 -3.89 -0.35
CA TYR A 173 -6.06 -2.67 0.42
C TYR A 173 -4.88 -1.67 0.43
N MET A 174 -3.64 -2.12 0.22
CA MET A 174 -2.45 -1.27 0.13
C MET A 174 -2.53 -0.21 -0.98
N PHE A 175 -3.35 -0.42 -2.01
CA PHE A 175 -3.57 0.63 -3.03
C PHE A 175 -4.17 1.90 -2.42
N ALA A 176 -4.94 1.81 -1.33
CA ALA A 176 -5.48 2.98 -0.63
C ALA A 176 -4.38 3.82 0.05
N ALA A 177 -3.20 3.25 0.31
CA ALA A 177 -2.06 3.98 0.88
C ALA A 177 -1.46 5.01 -0.11
N TYR A 178 -1.77 4.87 -1.41
CA TYR A 178 -1.36 5.79 -2.47
C TYR A 178 -2.37 6.91 -2.72
N VAL A 179 -3.56 6.85 -2.10
CA VAL A 179 -4.49 7.97 -2.06
C VAL A 179 -3.95 8.97 -1.04
N ASN A 180 -3.65 10.20 -1.48
CA ASN A 180 -3.04 11.24 -0.64
C ASN A 180 -3.79 12.57 -0.81
N GLU A 181 -4.89 12.70 -0.08
CA GLU A 181 -5.75 13.87 -0.01
C GLU A 181 -5.06 15.12 0.58
N ASP A 182 -4.00 14.94 1.37
CA ASP A 182 -3.25 16.03 2.02
C ASP A 182 -2.09 16.58 1.16
N ASP A 183 -1.97 16.12 -0.09
CA ASP A 183 -0.89 16.58 -0.96
C ASP A 183 -1.06 18.05 -1.35
N PRO A 184 -0.11 18.95 -1.04
CA PRO A 184 -0.25 20.39 -1.30
C PRO A 184 -0.37 20.73 -2.80
N ARG A 185 0.02 19.80 -3.69
CA ARG A 185 -0.11 19.97 -5.15
C ARG A 185 -1.57 19.84 -5.60
N ILE A 186 -2.46 19.26 -4.79
CA ILE A 186 -3.89 19.18 -5.08
C ILE A 186 -4.50 20.58 -5.16
N ASP A 187 -4.12 21.52 -4.28
CA ASP A 187 -4.62 22.88 -4.31
C ASP A 187 -4.34 23.59 -5.63
N GLU A 188 -3.15 23.37 -6.20
CA GLU A 188 -2.77 23.90 -7.51
C GLU A 188 -3.62 23.27 -8.62
N PHE A 189 -3.85 21.97 -8.55
CA PHE A 189 -4.67 21.25 -9.50
C PHE A 189 -6.17 21.63 -9.43
N LEU A 190 -6.73 21.81 -8.23
CA LEU A 190 -8.10 22.27 -8.05
C LEU A 190 -8.30 23.68 -8.62
N LYS A 191 -7.30 24.58 -8.52
CA LYS A 191 -7.35 25.89 -9.19
C LYS A 191 -7.41 25.76 -10.71
N GLU A 192 -6.77 24.75 -11.30
CA GLU A 192 -6.89 24.47 -12.73
C GLU A 192 -8.28 23.93 -13.09
N ALA A 193 -8.83 23.04 -12.27
CA ALA A 193 -10.19 22.55 -12.44
C ALA A 193 -11.23 23.67 -12.37
N LEU A 194 -11.06 24.68 -11.51
CA LEU A 194 -11.94 25.87 -11.50
C LEU A 194 -11.85 26.68 -12.81
N LYS A 195 -10.68 26.75 -13.46
CA LYS A 195 -10.51 27.45 -14.75
C LYS A 195 -11.27 26.80 -15.90
N THR A 196 -11.75 25.57 -15.74
CA THR A 196 -12.62 24.90 -16.72
C THR A 196 -13.98 25.58 -16.85
N GLY A 197 -14.39 26.36 -15.83
CA GLY A 197 -15.68 27.07 -15.80
C GLY A 197 -16.89 26.14 -15.78
N ILE A 198 -16.71 24.87 -15.38
CA ILE A 198 -17.79 23.91 -15.13
C ILE A 198 -18.44 24.18 -13.77
N VAL A 199 -17.62 24.47 -12.76
CA VAL A 199 -18.05 24.92 -11.42
C VAL A 199 -17.28 26.18 -11.03
N SER A 200 -17.86 26.99 -10.14
CA SER A 200 -17.23 28.19 -9.58
C SER A 200 -16.51 27.94 -8.26
N SER A 201 -16.82 26.83 -7.58
CA SER A 201 -16.21 26.40 -6.32
C SER A 201 -16.42 24.90 -6.12
N PHE A 202 -15.64 24.29 -5.22
CA PHE A 202 -15.87 22.92 -4.75
C PHE A 202 -16.58 22.99 -3.40
N ALA A 203 -17.75 22.35 -3.31
CA ALA A 203 -18.63 22.39 -2.15
C ALA A 203 -18.88 20.99 -1.55
N GLY A 204 -18.18 19.96 -2.06
CA GLY A 204 -18.37 18.58 -1.64
C GLY A 204 -19.83 18.17 -1.75
N TYR A 205 -20.39 17.69 -0.63
CA TYR A 205 -21.79 17.26 -0.49
C TYR A 205 -22.79 18.37 -0.15
N GLN A 206 -22.39 19.65 -0.12
CA GLN A 206 -23.31 20.76 0.21
C GLN A 206 -24.29 21.12 -0.93
N GLY A 207 -24.21 20.42 -2.06
CA GLY A 207 -25.10 20.57 -3.20
C GLY A 207 -25.92 19.32 -3.51
N THR A 208 -26.54 19.32 -4.68
CA THR A 208 -27.26 18.21 -5.29
C THR A 208 -26.31 17.18 -5.92
N GLU A 209 -26.80 15.97 -6.21
CA GLU A 209 -26.04 14.97 -6.97
C GLU A 209 -25.52 15.50 -8.32
N ALA A 210 -26.30 16.35 -8.99
CA ALA A 210 -25.90 16.98 -10.24
C ALA A 210 -24.73 17.96 -10.05
N GLU A 211 -24.68 18.65 -8.91
CA GLU A 211 -23.57 19.54 -8.55
C GLU A 211 -22.33 18.73 -8.16
N VAL A 212 -22.46 17.58 -7.47
CA VAL A 212 -21.36 16.63 -7.25
C VAL A 212 -20.79 16.15 -8.59
N ILE A 213 -21.63 15.70 -9.52
CA ILE A 213 -21.18 15.30 -10.87
C ILE A 213 -20.49 16.46 -11.60
N SER A 214 -20.96 17.70 -11.42
CA SER A 214 -20.33 18.87 -12.04
C SER A 214 -18.93 19.14 -11.46
N GLN A 215 -18.72 18.94 -10.16
CA GLN A 215 -17.40 19.02 -9.52
C GLN A 215 -16.45 17.94 -10.08
N VAL A 216 -16.93 16.69 -10.20
CA VAL A 216 -16.18 15.59 -10.84
C VAL A 216 -15.84 15.92 -12.29
N ALA A 217 -16.78 16.48 -13.05
CA ALA A 217 -16.56 16.87 -14.44
C ALA A 217 -15.52 18.00 -14.59
N ALA A 218 -15.43 18.92 -13.64
CA ALA A 218 -14.38 19.95 -13.61
C ALA A 218 -12.99 19.34 -13.40
N ILE A 219 -12.87 18.39 -12.47
CA ILE A 219 -11.65 17.64 -12.20
C ILE A 219 -11.24 16.79 -13.42
N TRP A 220 -12.20 16.05 -13.98
CA TRP A 220 -12.03 15.26 -15.21
C TRP A 220 -11.57 16.13 -16.38
N ALA A 221 -12.18 17.31 -16.57
CA ALA A 221 -11.78 18.26 -17.60
C ALA A 221 -10.33 18.72 -17.42
N ALA A 222 -9.90 19.04 -16.20
CA ALA A 222 -8.53 19.45 -15.91
C ALA A 222 -7.52 18.34 -16.21
N MET A 223 -7.82 17.08 -15.83
CA MET A 223 -6.99 15.92 -16.18
C MET A 223 -6.83 15.80 -17.71
N GLY A 224 -7.94 15.92 -18.45
CA GLY A 224 -7.95 15.82 -19.90
C GLY A 224 -7.18 16.95 -20.59
N HIS A 225 -7.25 18.17 -20.06
CA HIS A 225 -6.48 19.31 -20.57
C HIS A 225 -4.97 19.21 -20.29
N ARG A 226 -4.57 18.54 -19.20
CA ARG A 226 -3.16 18.16 -18.97
C ARG A 226 -2.66 17.05 -19.90
N GLY A 227 -3.57 16.45 -20.67
CA GLY A 227 -3.25 15.37 -21.59
C GLY A 227 -2.74 14.13 -20.87
N ILE A 228 -3.24 13.85 -19.67
CA ILE A 228 -2.93 12.59 -18.96
C ILE A 228 -3.38 11.44 -19.86
N ARG A 229 -2.43 10.59 -20.26
CA ARG A 229 -2.67 9.42 -21.12
C ARG A 229 -2.48 8.14 -20.34
N TYR A 230 -3.22 7.12 -20.74
CA TYR A 230 -3.02 5.77 -20.23
C TYR A 230 -1.65 5.24 -20.63
N SER A 231 -0.96 4.61 -19.68
CA SER A 231 0.30 3.90 -19.88
C SER A 231 0.16 2.49 -19.29
N SER A 232 0.32 1.46 -20.12
CA SER A 232 0.25 0.05 -19.68
C SER A 232 1.51 -0.42 -18.94
N ILE A 233 2.46 0.48 -18.66
CA ILE A 233 3.71 0.13 -17.98
C ILE A 233 3.43 0.00 -16.47
N THR A 234 3.21 -1.24 -16.05
CA THR A 234 3.09 -1.66 -14.64
C THR A 234 4.31 -2.45 -14.14
N ASN A 235 5.23 -2.81 -15.05
CA ASN A 235 6.39 -3.66 -14.77
C ASN A 235 7.22 -3.17 -13.58
N THR A 236 7.43 -4.06 -12.62
CA THR A 236 8.44 -3.95 -11.57
C THR A 236 9.66 -4.76 -11.99
N SER A 237 10.87 -4.25 -11.73
CA SER A 237 12.12 -4.88 -12.22
C SER A 237 12.57 -6.10 -11.41
N SER A 238 11.80 -6.52 -10.41
CA SER A 238 12.03 -7.77 -9.68
C SER A 238 10.68 -8.38 -9.36
N SER A 239 10.38 -9.50 -9.99
CA SER A 239 9.25 -10.35 -9.65
C SER A 239 9.71 -11.35 -8.58
N SER A 240 9.08 -11.34 -7.42
CA SER A 240 9.10 -12.50 -6.53
C SER A 240 8.03 -13.49 -7.01
N GLN A 241 8.23 -14.79 -6.76
CA GLN A 241 7.18 -15.79 -6.97
C GLN A 241 6.14 -15.75 -5.84
N SER A 242 6.57 -15.38 -4.63
CA SER A 242 5.74 -15.30 -3.43
C SER A 242 5.17 -13.92 -3.17
N VAL A 243 5.67 -12.85 -3.80
CA VAL A 243 5.16 -11.48 -3.59
C VAL A 243 4.81 -10.82 -4.91
N LEU A 244 3.52 -10.53 -5.08
CA LEU A 244 3.05 -9.73 -6.19
C LEU A 244 3.02 -8.26 -5.79
N SER A 245 3.66 -7.44 -6.62
CA SER A 245 3.70 -5.99 -6.44
C SER A 245 3.55 -5.26 -7.76
N GLN A 246 2.97 -4.06 -7.70
CA GLN A 246 2.78 -3.20 -8.87
C GLN A 246 3.38 -1.83 -8.58
N ARG A 247 3.98 -1.23 -9.62
CA ARG A 247 4.39 0.17 -9.55
C ARG A 247 3.17 1.10 -9.60
N VAL A 248 3.02 1.93 -8.58
CA VAL A 248 2.05 3.02 -8.46
C VAL A 248 2.80 4.36 -8.39
N ARG A 249 2.58 5.23 -9.36
CA ARG A 249 3.24 6.53 -9.49
C ARG A 249 2.71 7.50 -8.44
N SER A 250 3.58 8.40 -7.98
CA SER A 250 3.17 9.50 -7.10
C SER A 250 2.21 10.46 -7.80
N LEU A 251 1.44 11.22 -7.02
CA LEU A 251 0.59 12.30 -7.53
C LEU A 251 1.42 13.30 -8.36
N ASN A 252 2.65 13.60 -7.94
CA ASN A 252 3.59 14.44 -8.67
C ASN A 252 3.95 13.89 -10.05
N ASP A 253 4.22 12.59 -10.11
CA ASP A 253 4.64 11.93 -11.35
C ASP A 253 3.51 11.91 -12.36
N VAL A 254 2.27 11.68 -11.91
CA VAL A 254 1.06 11.78 -12.75
C VAL A 254 0.91 13.20 -13.29
N LEU A 255 1.05 14.22 -12.43
CA LEU A 255 0.94 15.62 -12.83
C LEU A 255 2.04 16.09 -13.80
N LYS A 256 3.26 15.55 -13.69
CA LYS A 256 4.43 15.96 -14.50
C LYS A 256 4.58 15.20 -15.81
N ASN A 257 4.38 13.89 -15.79
CA ASN A 257 4.71 13.04 -16.93
C ASN A 257 3.51 12.76 -17.84
N SER A 258 2.31 13.18 -17.45
CA SER A 258 1.05 12.95 -18.17
C SER A 258 0.85 11.50 -18.62
N GLN A 259 1.37 10.55 -17.83
CA GLN A 259 1.27 9.11 -18.05
C GLN A 259 0.83 8.44 -16.74
N ALA A 260 -0.27 7.69 -16.81
CA ALA A 260 -0.84 6.99 -15.67
C ALA A 260 -1.26 5.59 -16.11
N ASN A 261 -0.92 4.56 -15.33
CA ASN A 261 -1.60 3.26 -15.45
C ASN A 261 -2.99 3.33 -14.80
N CYS A 262 -3.73 2.23 -14.83
CA CYS A 262 -5.11 2.16 -14.33
C CYS A 262 -5.19 2.49 -12.83
N VAL A 263 -4.23 2.01 -12.04
CA VAL A 263 -4.13 2.31 -10.60
C VAL A 263 -3.71 3.76 -10.38
N ASP A 264 -2.68 4.26 -11.06
CA ASP A 264 -2.18 5.63 -10.91
C ASP A 264 -3.30 6.67 -11.11
N GLY A 265 -4.09 6.49 -12.19
CA GLY A 265 -5.20 7.38 -12.50
C GLY A 265 -6.33 7.30 -11.46
N SER A 266 -6.61 6.09 -10.99
CA SER A 266 -7.62 5.83 -9.97
C SER A 266 -7.24 6.45 -8.61
N VAL A 267 -6.02 6.22 -8.12
CA VAL A 267 -5.56 6.78 -6.84
C VAL A 267 -5.40 8.29 -6.91
N PHE A 268 -4.96 8.84 -8.06
CA PHE A 268 -4.91 10.29 -8.28
C PHE A 268 -6.30 10.90 -8.17
N LEU A 269 -7.29 10.35 -8.88
CA LEU A 269 -8.65 10.88 -8.88
C LEU A 269 -9.30 10.73 -7.50
N CYS A 270 -9.09 9.61 -6.80
CA CYS A 270 -9.50 9.45 -5.41
C CYS A 270 -8.90 10.53 -4.50
N SER A 271 -7.60 10.82 -4.66
CA SER A 271 -6.91 11.82 -3.83
C SER A 271 -7.52 13.21 -3.98
N VAL A 272 -7.75 13.65 -5.23
CA VAL A 272 -8.34 14.97 -5.52
C VAL A 272 -9.79 15.05 -5.06
N LEU A 273 -10.58 13.98 -5.24
CA LEU A 273 -11.98 13.95 -4.83
C LEU A 273 -12.14 13.93 -3.30
N LYS A 274 -11.29 13.18 -2.58
CA LYS A 274 -11.27 13.21 -1.11
C LYS A 274 -10.89 14.58 -0.56
N ALA A 275 -9.97 15.28 -1.21
CA ALA A 275 -9.58 16.64 -0.81
C ALA A 275 -10.73 17.67 -0.94
N ILE A 276 -11.82 17.34 -1.63
CA ILE A 276 -13.04 18.15 -1.70
C ILE A 276 -14.22 17.50 -0.96
N ASP A 277 -13.92 16.67 0.05
CA ASP A 277 -14.86 15.97 0.93
C ASP A 277 -15.81 15.00 0.22
N LEU A 278 -15.38 14.38 -0.89
CA LEU A 278 -16.14 13.30 -1.53
C LEU A 278 -15.61 11.93 -1.12
N HIS A 279 -16.51 11.04 -0.74
CA HIS A 279 -16.21 9.65 -0.41
C HIS A 279 -15.92 8.86 -1.68
N THR A 280 -14.79 8.17 -1.70
CA THR A 280 -14.28 7.44 -2.87
C THR A 280 -13.94 6.00 -2.51
N PHE A 281 -13.92 5.14 -3.52
CA PHE A 281 -13.48 3.77 -3.42
C PHE A 281 -12.72 3.36 -4.68
N LEU A 282 -11.79 2.42 -4.54
CA LEU A 282 -11.14 1.74 -5.66
C LEU A 282 -11.89 0.46 -5.99
N VAL A 283 -11.85 0.08 -7.26
CA VAL A 283 -12.33 -1.23 -7.73
C VAL A 283 -11.21 -1.91 -8.49
N LYS A 284 -10.84 -3.10 -8.05
CA LYS A 284 -9.88 -3.98 -8.69
C LYS A 284 -10.62 -5.22 -9.20
N VAL A 285 -10.36 -5.54 -10.45
CA VAL A 285 -10.77 -6.78 -11.12
C VAL A 285 -9.53 -7.38 -11.79
N PRO A 286 -9.53 -8.65 -12.22
CA PRO A 286 -8.38 -9.25 -12.88
C PRO A 286 -7.83 -8.36 -14.01
N GLY A 287 -6.57 -7.94 -13.90
CA GLY A 287 -5.87 -7.14 -14.90
C GLY A 287 -6.31 -5.67 -15.03
N HIS A 288 -7.23 -5.18 -14.21
CA HIS A 288 -7.74 -3.82 -14.35
C HIS A 288 -8.11 -3.14 -13.03
N CYS A 289 -8.04 -1.80 -13.01
CA CYS A 289 -8.41 -0.99 -11.87
C CYS A 289 -9.10 0.29 -12.32
N TYR A 290 -10.19 0.63 -11.64
CA TYR A 290 -10.89 1.89 -11.81
C TYR A 290 -11.36 2.39 -10.44
N MET A 291 -12.02 3.54 -10.41
CA MET A 291 -12.48 4.13 -9.16
C MET A 291 -13.97 4.42 -9.19
N GLY A 292 -14.54 4.62 -8.02
CA GLY A 292 -15.87 5.18 -7.87
C GLY A 292 -15.95 6.15 -6.71
N LEU A 293 -17.02 6.93 -6.71
CA LEU A 293 -17.36 7.84 -5.63
C LEU A 293 -18.82 7.64 -5.25
N TYR A 294 -19.21 8.17 -4.10
CA TYR A 294 -20.62 8.29 -3.75
C TYR A 294 -21.11 9.69 -4.09
N LEU A 295 -22.28 9.79 -4.73
CA LEU A 295 -22.93 11.05 -5.07
C LEU A 295 -23.64 11.68 -3.85
N ASP A 296 -23.66 10.98 -2.72
CA ASP A 296 -24.18 11.43 -1.45
C ASP A 296 -23.25 11.06 -0.27
N ASP A 297 -23.29 11.88 0.78
CA ASP A 297 -22.48 11.68 1.99
C ASP A 297 -22.84 10.38 2.75
N LYS A 298 -24.06 9.88 2.55
CA LYS A 298 -24.55 8.63 3.16
C LYS A 298 -24.03 7.36 2.48
N LYS A 299 -23.19 7.48 1.45
CA LYS A 299 -22.62 6.36 0.70
C LYS A 299 -23.67 5.43 0.08
N THR A 300 -24.80 5.96 -0.38
CA THR A 300 -25.89 5.14 -0.96
C THR A 300 -25.97 5.17 -2.47
N LYS A 301 -25.32 6.15 -3.11
CA LYS A 301 -25.39 6.37 -4.57
C LYS A 301 -24.02 6.27 -5.24
N PRO A 302 -23.51 5.05 -5.51
CA PRO A 302 -22.21 4.88 -6.14
C PRO A 302 -22.24 5.32 -7.62
N TYR A 303 -21.20 6.04 -8.01
CA TYR A 303 -20.87 6.41 -9.39
C TYR A 303 -19.47 5.88 -9.72
N TYR A 304 -19.34 5.12 -10.79
CA TYR A 304 -18.08 4.49 -11.20
C TYR A 304 -17.43 5.31 -12.31
N ILE A 305 -16.12 5.29 -12.43
CA ILE A 305 -15.36 6.07 -13.42
C ILE A 305 -14.22 5.21 -13.99
N GLU A 306 -14.30 4.91 -15.29
CA GLU A 306 -13.20 4.30 -16.04
C GLU A 306 -12.09 5.34 -16.29
N THR A 307 -11.08 5.38 -15.42
CA THR A 307 -10.06 6.42 -15.47
C THR A 307 -9.15 6.34 -16.68
N THR A 308 -9.01 5.17 -17.33
CA THR A 308 -8.16 5.03 -18.52
C THR A 308 -8.74 5.78 -19.73
N ALA A 309 -10.05 6.03 -19.75
CA ALA A 309 -10.74 6.73 -20.82
C ALA A 309 -10.37 8.23 -20.92
N ILE A 310 -9.68 8.81 -19.92
CA ILE A 310 -9.34 10.24 -19.91
C ILE A 310 -8.44 10.65 -21.09
N GLY A 311 -7.53 9.76 -21.50
CA GLY A 311 -6.61 10.01 -22.61
C GLY A 311 -7.32 10.16 -23.96
N ASP A 312 -8.43 9.44 -24.13
CA ASP A 312 -9.23 9.40 -25.35
C ASP A 312 -10.44 10.35 -25.28
N ALA A 313 -10.61 11.08 -24.18
CA ALA A 313 -11.72 12.02 -23.97
C ALA A 313 -11.73 13.22 -24.94
N GLY A 314 -10.67 13.42 -25.74
CA GLY A 314 -10.58 14.49 -26.73
C GLY A 314 -10.49 15.90 -26.13
N LEU A 315 -10.20 16.02 -24.83
CA LEU A 315 -10.14 17.29 -24.11
C LEU A 315 -8.85 18.08 -24.36
N ALA A 316 -7.73 17.40 -24.62
CA ALA A 316 -6.42 18.01 -24.78
C ALA A 316 -6.35 19.00 -25.96
N SER A 317 -7.14 18.78 -27.01
CA SER A 317 -7.19 19.66 -28.20
C SER A 317 -8.17 20.83 -28.08
N LEU A 318 -9.01 20.85 -27.03
CA LEU A 318 -10.03 21.87 -26.84
C LEU A 318 -9.51 23.00 -25.96
N LYS A 319 -9.94 24.24 -26.27
CA LYS A 319 -9.65 25.39 -25.42
C LYS A 319 -10.37 25.24 -24.07
N ALA A 320 -9.60 25.19 -22.98
CA ALA A 320 -10.13 25.18 -21.62
C ALA A 320 -11.10 26.35 -21.39
N GLY A 321 -12.21 26.10 -20.69
CA GLY A 321 -13.27 27.09 -20.45
C GLY A 321 -14.26 27.29 -21.60
N SER A 322 -14.01 26.73 -22.78
CA SER A 322 -14.96 26.82 -23.89
C SER A 322 -16.23 25.99 -23.63
N GLU A 323 -17.36 26.40 -24.22
CA GLU A 323 -18.59 25.61 -24.16
C GLU A 323 -18.40 24.19 -24.71
N GLN A 324 -17.60 24.04 -25.77
CA GLN A 324 -17.28 22.76 -26.36
C GLN A 324 -16.50 21.87 -25.37
N ALA A 325 -15.47 22.40 -24.70
CA ALA A 325 -14.71 21.66 -23.69
C ALA A 325 -15.61 21.20 -22.52
N ARG A 326 -16.51 22.08 -22.05
CA ARG A 326 -17.44 21.74 -20.96
C ARG A 326 -18.42 20.64 -21.34
N LYS A 327 -18.99 20.71 -22.55
CA LYS A 327 -19.85 19.64 -23.09
C LYS A 327 -19.08 18.33 -23.24
N GLN A 328 -17.87 18.38 -23.81
CA GLN A 328 -17.04 17.21 -24.01
C GLN A 328 -16.63 16.54 -22.69
N ALA A 329 -16.31 17.31 -21.65
CA ALA A 329 -15.98 16.80 -20.33
C ALA A 329 -17.15 16.02 -19.72
N MET A 330 -18.36 16.58 -19.78
CA MET A 330 -19.56 15.92 -19.26
C MET A 330 -19.91 14.65 -20.07
N THR A 331 -19.79 14.69 -21.39
CA THR A 331 -20.05 13.52 -22.25
C THR A 331 -19.05 12.40 -21.97
N SER A 332 -17.75 12.70 -22.03
CA SER A 332 -16.69 11.71 -21.79
C SER A 332 -16.72 11.14 -20.37
N LEU A 333 -17.04 11.94 -19.34
CA LEU A 333 -17.22 11.44 -17.98
C LEU A 333 -18.40 10.45 -17.88
N ARG A 334 -19.50 10.71 -18.58
CA ARG A 334 -20.67 9.80 -18.60
C ARG A 334 -20.36 8.51 -19.34
N GLU A 335 -19.61 8.58 -20.43
CA GLU A 335 -19.15 7.41 -21.18
C GLU A 335 -18.21 6.56 -20.32
N ALA A 336 -17.21 7.18 -19.68
CA ALA A 336 -16.32 6.51 -18.74
C ALA A 336 -17.09 5.85 -17.59
N GLY A 337 -18.12 6.54 -17.06
CA GLY A 337 -18.94 5.97 -15.99
C GLY A 337 -19.86 4.85 -16.44
N ALA A 338 -20.37 4.88 -17.67
CA ALA A 338 -21.15 3.79 -18.25
C ALA A 338 -20.30 2.53 -18.46
N VAL A 339 -19.04 2.69 -18.91
CA VAL A 339 -18.09 1.58 -19.08
C VAL A 339 -17.79 0.93 -17.73
N ALA A 340 -17.35 1.71 -16.73
CA ALA A 340 -17.00 1.17 -15.42
C ALA A 340 -18.21 0.56 -14.70
N LYS A 341 -19.40 1.17 -14.79
CA LYS A 341 -20.62 0.59 -14.21
C LYS A 341 -20.99 -0.74 -14.86
N LYS A 342 -20.86 -0.85 -16.19
CA LYS A 342 -21.13 -2.10 -16.90
C LYS A 342 -20.17 -3.21 -16.45
N ASP A 343 -18.89 -2.90 -16.34
CA ASP A 343 -17.87 -3.82 -15.84
C ASP A 343 -18.18 -4.28 -14.40
N TYR A 344 -18.41 -3.33 -13.49
CA TYR A 344 -18.75 -3.64 -12.10
C TYR A 344 -19.97 -4.57 -11.99
N LEU A 345 -21.03 -4.29 -12.73
CA LEU A 345 -22.24 -5.12 -12.71
C LEU A 345 -22.02 -6.51 -13.29
N ALA A 346 -21.10 -6.68 -14.24
CA ALA A 346 -20.73 -7.99 -14.77
C ALA A 346 -20.04 -8.87 -13.71
N HIS A 347 -19.30 -8.25 -12.79
CA HIS A 347 -18.54 -8.91 -11.72
C HIS A 347 -19.20 -8.80 -10.32
N ALA A 348 -20.42 -8.27 -10.22
CA ALA A 348 -21.06 -7.93 -8.93
C ALA A 348 -21.15 -9.10 -7.92
N LYS A 349 -21.18 -10.35 -8.40
CA LYS A 349 -21.21 -11.54 -7.55
C LYS A 349 -19.83 -11.94 -7.01
N GLU A 350 -18.77 -11.56 -7.71
CA GLU A 350 -17.40 -11.92 -7.39
C GLU A 350 -16.88 -11.10 -6.20
N PHE A 351 -17.27 -9.82 -6.10
CA PHE A 351 -16.91 -8.96 -4.96
C PHE A 351 -17.45 -9.40 -3.59
N ASN A 352 -18.36 -10.39 -3.54
CA ASN A 352 -18.86 -10.97 -2.29
C ASN A 352 -18.15 -12.28 -1.94
N LYS A 353 -17.22 -12.73 -2.78
CA LYS A 353 -16.37 -13.89 -2.52
C LYS A 353 -15.09 -13.40 -1.85
N ASP A 354 -14.50 -14.27 -1.04
CA ASP A 354 -13.16 -14.07 -0.50
C ASP A 354 -12.14 -14.35 -1.60
N ASP A 355 -12.07 -13.43 -2.58
CA ASP A 355 -11.27 -13.54 -3.81
C ASP A 355 -10.40 -12.29 -3.97
N SER A 356 -9.09 -12.49 -3.90
CA SER A 356 -8.08 -11.42 -3.97
C SER A 356 -7.99 -10.76 -5.34
N GLU A 357 -8.63 -11.31 -6.38
CA GLU A 357 -8.68 -10.68 -7.70
C GLU A 357 -9.77 -9.62 -7.81
N TYR A 358 -10.88 -9.76 -7.05
CA TYR A 358 -12.07 -8.89 -7.11
C TYR A 358 -12.27 -8.11 -5.81
N ILE A 359 -11.68 -6.92 -5.74
CA ILE A 359 -11.64 -6.13 -4.51
C ILE A 359 -12.32 -4.79 -4.73
N ARG A 360 -13.16 -4.40 -3.78
CA ARG A 360 -13.64 -3.03 -3.64
C ARG A 360 -13.06 -2.44 -2.35
N ILE A 361 -12.33 -1.33 -2.48
CA ILE A 361 -11.61 -0.71 -1.37
C ILE A 361 -12.25 0.64 -1.10
N ASP A 362 -13.16 0.73 -0.13
CA ASP A 362 -13.67 2.01 0.35
C ASP A 362 -12.55 2.76 1.06
N ILE A 363 -12.22 3.97 0.61
CA ILE A 363 -11.02 4.65 1.11
C ILE A 363 -11.19 5.05 2.58
N ASP A 364 -12.40 5.38 3.04
CA ASP A 364 -12.56 5.77 4.45
C ASP A 364 -12.47 4.56 5.38
N GLU A 365 -13.00 3.41 4.97
CA GLU A 365 -12.82 2.15 5.69
C GLU A 365 -11.34 1.72 5.67
N ALA A 366 -10.69 1.83 4.51
CA ALA A 366 -9.27 1.52 4.40
C ALA A 366 -8.38 2.43 5.27
N ARG A 367 -8.80 3.66 5.59
CA ARG A 367 -8.05 4.55 6.50
C ARG A 367 -8.00 4.06 7.94
N GLU A 368 -8.93 3.18 8.32
CA GLU A 368 -8.82 2.45 9.58
C GLU A 368 -7.62 1.52 9.60
N ILE A 369 -7.14 1.08 8.42
CA ILE A 369 -6.07 0.11 8.25
C ILE A 369 -4.75 0.63 7.62
N VAL A 370 -4.81 1.69 6.81
CA VAL A 370 -3.66 2.23 6.08
C VAL A 370 -3.67 3.75 5.99
N LYS A 371 -2.49 4.34 6.13
CA LYS A 371 -2.25 5.79 6.03
C LYS A 371 -1.70 6.16 4.65
N PRO A 372 -1.94 7.41 4.18
CA PRO A 372 -1.24 7.94 3.03
C PRO A 372 0.28 7.88 3.21
N ILE A 373 1.00 7.34 2.23
CA ILE A 373 2.47 7.19 2.33
C ILE A 373 3.23 8.49 2.07
N GLY A 374 2.61 9.45 1.38
CA GLY A 374 3.14 10.79 1.12
C GLY A 374 4.49 10.81 0.42
N HIS A 375 4.53 10.48 -0.89
CA HIS A 375 5.76 10.52 -1.70
C HIS A 375 5.56 11.29 -3.03
#